data_AF-A0A183AZ44-F1
#
_entry.id   AF-A0A183AZ44-F1
#
_cell.length_a   1.000
_cell.length_b   1.000
_cell.length_c   1.000
_cell.angle_alpha   90.00
_cell.angle_beta   90.00
_cell.angle_gamma   90.00
#
_symmetry.space_group_name_H-M   'P 1'
#
loop_
_entity.id
_entity.type
_entity.pdbx_description
1 polymer ?
#
loop_
_entity_poly.entity_id
_entity_poly.type
_entity_poly.pdbx_seq_one_letter_code
_entity_poly.pdbx_strand_id
1 'polypeptide(L)'
;MNFSADQFQLLFMQQQKQMEAELKLIESLTQRLNLQTTESDSREIPSSATEMLANSITEFSYDPETGHTFEARFKRWEGVFRKDFSCQDDA
;
A
#
# COMPACT_ATOMS: atom_id res chain seq x y z
N MET A 1 -45.05 25.68 11.17
CA MET A 1 -43.71 25.77 11.76
C MET A 1 -42.97 26.88 11.04
N ASN A 2 -42.58 27.91 11.76
CA ASN A 2 -42.04 29.14 11.20
C ASN A 2 -40.56 29.10 11.56
N PHE A 3 -39.71 28.63 10.65
CA PHE A 3 -38.28 28.65 10.89
C PHE A 3 -37.82 30.11 10.99
N SER A 4 -37.22 30.50 12.12
CA SER A 4 -36.62 31.84 12.29
C SER A 4 -35.41 31.98 11.37
N ALA A 5 -35.14 33.20 10.89
CA ALA A 5 -33.95 33.52 10.10
C ALA A 5 -32.65 33.07 10.78
N ASP A 6 -32.61 33.13 12.12
CA ASP A 6 -31.45 32.71 12.93
C ASP A 6 -31.15 31.21 12.79
N GLN A 7 -32.19 30.38 12.66
CA GLN A 7 -32.03 28.92 12.48
C GLN A 7 -31.40 28.60 11.13
N PHE A 8 -31.76 29.36 10.08
CA PHE A 8 -31.14 29.24 8.77
C PHE A 8 -29.67 29.69 8.78
N GLN A 9 -29.37 30.79 9.47
CA GLN A 9 -28.01 31.28 9.63
C GLN A 9 -27.12 30.23 10.34
N LEU A 10 -27.65 29.62 11.42
CA LEU A 10 -26.99 28.55 12.17
C LEU A 10 -26.71 27.32 11.30
N LEU A 11 -27.69 26.90 10.48
CA LEU A 11 -27.52 25.77 9.58
C LEU A 11 -26.44 26.02 8.53
N PHE A 12 -26.40 27.22 7.96
CA PHE A 12 -25.39 27.60 6.97
C PHE A 12 -23.98 27.61 7.59
N MET A 13 -23.85 28.17 8.79
CA MET A 13 -22.58 28.20 9.52
C MET A 13 -22.12 26.79 9.90
N GLN A 14 -23.03 25.91 10.31
CA GLN A 14 -22.73 24.52 10.60
C GLN A 14 -22.24 23.78 9.35
N GLN A 15 -22.92 23.96 8.22
CA GLN A 15 -22.53 23.34 6.95
C GLN A 15 -21.13 23.80 6.50
N GLN A 16 -20.84 25.10 6.60
CA GLN A 16 -19.53 25.64 6.24
C GLN A 16 -18.42 25.05 7.11
N LYS A 17 -18.65 24.95 8.43
CA LYS A 17 -17.68 24.40 9.37
C LYS A 17 -17.42 22.91 9.13
N GLN A 18 -18.46 22.15 8.75
CA GLN A 18 -18.33 20.74 8.41
C GLN A 18 -17.49 20.55 7.15
N MET A 19 -17.73 21.36 6.12
CA MET A 19 -16.96 21.32 4.88
C MET A 19 -15.46 21.63 5.11
N GLU A 20 -15.15 22.63 5.93
CA GLU A 20 -13.77 22.98 6.26
C GLU A 20 -13.07 21.84 7.05
N ALA A 21 -13.79 21.19 7.96
CA ALA A 21 -13.27 20.06 8.71
C ALA A 21 -12.98 18.85 7.81
N GLU A 22 -13.86 18.56 6.85
CA GLU A 22 -13.64 17.49 5.87
C GLU A 22 -12.43 17.78 4.98
N LEU A 23 -12.27 19.02 4.51
CA LEU A 23 -11.10 19.41 3.71
C LEU A 23 -9.79 19.25 4.48
N LYS A 24 -9.73 19.71 5.73
CA LYS A 24 -8.54 19.53 6.59
C LYS A 24 -8.22 18.05 6.84
N LEU A 25 -9.25 17.21 7.00
CA LEU A 25 -9.05 15.77 7.16
C LEU A 25 -8.44 15.18 5.89
N ILE A 26 -9.01 15.48 4.72
CA ILE A 26 -8.50 15.00 3.42
C ILE A 26 -7.06 15.45 3.20
N GLU A 27 -6.74 16.71 3.50
CA GLU A 27 -5.37 17.24 3.40
C GLU A 27 -4.41 16.46 4.29
N SER A 28 -4.77 16.23 5.56
CA SER A 28 -3.92 15.47 6.50
C SER A 28 -3.70 14.03 6.05
N LEU A 29 -4.73 13.37 5.52
CA LEU A 29 -4.64 12.00 5.00
C LEU A 29 -3.77 11.94 3.75
N THR A 30 -3.94 12.91 2.84
CA THR A 30 -3.13 13.01 1.62
C THR A 30 -1.66 13.24 1.95
N GLN A 31 -1.37 14.12 2.91
CA GLN A 31 -0.01 14.40 3.35
C GLN A 31 0.64 13.17 4.02
N ARG A 32 -0.12 12.42 4.84
CA ARG A 32 0.33 11.14 5.44
C ARG A 32 0.64 10.09 4.39
N LEU A 33 -0.19 9.96 3.36
CA LEU A 33 0.04 9.01 2.28
C LEU A 33 1.27 9.41 1.43
N ASN A 34 1.43 10.69 1.13
CA ASN A 34 2.57 11.18 0.36
C ASN A 34 3.91 10.97 1.09
N LEU A 35 3.92 11.10 2.43
CA LEU A 35 5.11 10.76 3.23
C LEU A 35 5.50 9.28 3.12
N GLN A 36 4.50 8.37 3.11
CA GLN A 36 4.76 6.93 2.97
C GLN A 36 5.33 6.56 1.59
N THR A 37 5.00 7.33 0.54
CA THR A 37 5.52 7.06 -0.81
C THR A 37 6.94 7.57 -1.00
N THR A 38 7.32 8.72 -0.41
CA THR A 38 8.69 9.26 -0.53
C THR A 38 9.76 8.46 0.21
N GLU A 39 9.39 7.66 1.21
CA GLU A 39 10.34 6.83 1.96
C GLU A 39 10.62 5.47 1.28
N SER A 40 9.98 5.18 0.14
CA SER A 40 10.08 3.88 -0.56
C SER A 40 10.99 3.87 -1.79
N ASP A 41 11.55 5.01 -2.22
CA ASP A 41 12.32 5.10 -3.47
C ASP A 41 13.80 4.70 -3.36
N SER A 42 14.26 4.30 -2.18
CA SER A 42 15.59 3.67 -2.01
C SER A 42 15.58 2.72 -0.83
N ARG A 43 14.73 1.70 -0.89
CA ARG A 43 14.91 0.54 -0.02
C ARG A 43 15.85 -0.42 -0.73
N GLU A 44 17.16 -0.20 -0.57
CA GLU A 44 18.10 -1.30 -0.68
C GLU A 44 17.58 -2.39 0.28
N ILE A 45 17.16 -3.54 -0.26
CA ILE A 45 16.74 -4.63 0.61
C ILE A 45 17.98 -5.03 1.41
N PRO A 46 17.98 -4.91 2.75
CA PRO A 46 19.13 -5.30 3.53
C PRO A 46 19.40 -6.78 3.26
N SER A 47 20.67 -7.16 3.10
CA SER A 47 21.09 -8.53 2.79
C SER A 47 20.38 -9.59 3.67
N SER A 48 20.21 -9.29 4.97
CA SER A 48 19.46 -10.14 5.91
C SER A 48 17.99 -10.38 5.54
N ALA A 49 17.28 -9.39 4.98
CA ALA A 49 15.90 -9.57 4.50
C ALA A 49 15.86 -10.41 3.22
N THR A 50 16.89 -10.28 2.37
CA THR A 50 17.05 -11.11 1.17
C THR A 50 17.23 -12.58 1.54
N GLU A 51 18.12 -12.87 2.48
CA GLU A 51 18.35 -14.22 3.00
C GLU A 51 17.09 -14.79 3.65
N MET A 52 16.36 -13.98 4.42
CA MET A 52 15.10 -14.40 5.04
C MET A 52 14.03 -14.75 4.00
N LEU A 53 13.92 -13.98 2.91
CA LEU A 53 13.02 -14.26 1.80
C LEU A 53 13.44 -15.52 1.03
N ALA A 54 14.74 -15.68 0.74
CA ALA A 54 15.27 -16.88 0.10
C ALA A 54 14.96 -18.14 0.94
N ASN A 55 15.13 -18.06 2.26
CA ASN A 55 14.80 -19.15 3.19
C ASN A 55 13.29 -19.43 3.28
N SER A 56 12.43 -18.47 2.92
CA SER A 56 10.97 -18.68 2.87
C SER A 56 10.51 -19.46 1.64
N ILE A 57 11.36 -19.57 0.61
CA ILE A 57 11.09 -20.35 -0.59
C ILE A 57 11.32 -21.84 -0.25
N THR A 58 10.29 -22.47 0.32
CA THR A 58 10.23 -23.90 0.70
C THR A 58 10.75 -24.82 -0.41
N GLU A 59 11.50 -25.88 -0.11
CA GLU A 59 12.08 -26.83 -1.08
C GLU A 59 11.08 -27.31 -2.18
N PHE A 60 11.55 -27.56 -3.40
CA PHE A 60 10.70 -27.89 -4.57
C PHE A 60 10.58 -29.40 -4.80
N SER A 61 9.37 -29.94 -4.64
CA SER A 61 9.00 -31.24 -5.20
C SER A 61 8.40 -31.06 -6.59
N TYR A 62 9.04 -31.63 -7.61
CA TYR A 62 8.49 -31.66 -8.96
C TYR A 62 7.44 -32.76 -9.06
N ASP A 63 6.20 -32.39 -9.37
CA ASP A 63 5.14 -33.32 -9.70
C ASP A 63 4.24 -32.71 -10.80
N PRO A 64 4.36 -33.19 -12.05
CA PRO A 64 3.62 -32.63 -13.18
C PRO A 64 2.14 -32.99 -13.15
N GLU A 65 1.75 -34.11 -12.51
CA GLU A 65 0.37 -34.58 -12.47
C GLU A 65 -0.49 -33.72 -11.54
N THR A 66 0.12 -33.17 -10.48
CA THR A 66 -0.54 -32.28 -9.51
C THR A 66 -0.31 -30.80 -9.80
N GLY A 67 0.41 -30.49 -10.89
CA GLY A 67 0.71 -29.11 -11.28
C GLY A 67 1.82 -28.46 -10.43
N HIS A 68 2.56 -29.23 -9.63
CA HIS A 68 3.79 -28.79 -8.98
C HIS A 68 4.95 -28.74 -9.98
N THR A 69 4.80 -27.89 -11.00
CA THR A 69 5.80 -27.64 -12.03
C THR A 69 6.64 -26.41 -11.66
N PHE A 70 7.80 -26.28 -12.33
CA PHE A 70 8.62 -25.07 -12.23
C PHE A 70 7.81 -23.81 -12.58
N GLU A 71 6.98 -23.87 -13.63
CA GLU A 71 6.21 -22.70 -14.07
C GLU A 71 5.18 -22.26 -13.03
N ALA A 72 4.45 -23.18 -12.41
CA ALA A 72 3.48 -22.86 -11.36
C ALA A 72 4.16 -22.21 -10.14
N ARG A 73 5.34 -22.71 -9.78
CA ARG A 73 6.13 -22.17 -8.69
C ARG A 73 6.78 -20.82 -9.04
N PHE A 74 7.27 -20.67 -10.26
CA PHE A 74 7.81 -19.41 -10.76
C PHE A 74 6.72 -18.33 -10.75
N LYS A 75 5.52 -18.60 -11.29
CA LYS A 75 4.38 -17.66 -11.23
C LYS A 75 4.01 -17.25 -9.80
N ARG A 76 4.10 -18.18 -8.84
CA ARG A 76 3.84 -17.88 -7.42
C ARG A 76 4.84 -16.86 -6.84
N TRP A 77 6.10 -16.91 -7.27
CA TRP A 77 7.17 -16.04 -6.75
C TRP A 77 7.57 -14.89 -7.69
N GLU A 78 7.03 -14.85 -8.91
CA GLU A 78 7.32 -13.84 -9.93
C GLU A 78 7.12 -12.40 -9.42
N GLY A 79 6.05 -12.17 -8.66
CA GLY A 79 5.78 -10.87 -8.06
C GLY A 79 6.84 -10.44 -7.05
N VAL A 80 7.40 -11.40 -6.30
CA VAL A 80 8.48 -11.15 -5.33
C VAL A 80 9.77 -10.79 -6.07
N PHE A 81 10.13 -11.54 -7.11
CA PHE A 81 11.30 -11.20 -7.94
C PHE A 81 11.17 -9.82 -8.59
N ARG A 82 9.99 -9.49 -9.12
CA ARG A 82 9.77 -8.22 -9.85
C ARG A 82 9.66 -7.01 -8.92
N LYS A 83 9.25 -7.17 -7.66
CA LYS A 83 8.98 -6.07 -6.74
C LYS A 83 10.04 -5.93 -5.66
N ASP A 84 10.39 -7.04 -5.01
CA ASP A 84 11.31 -7.03 -3.88
C ASP A 84 12.76 -7.13 -4.39
N PHE A 85 13.01 -7.88 -5.46
CA PHE A 85 14.36 -8.02 -6.03
C PHE A 85 14.66 -7.04 -7.19
N SER A 86 13.79 -6.07 -7.47
CA SER A 86 13.95 -5.17 -8.63
C SER A 86 15.21 -4.30 -8.61
N CYS A 87 15.77 -4.07 -7.42
CA CYS A 87 16.90 -3.16 -7.20
C CYS A 87 18.19 -3.91 -6.82
N GLN A 88 18.20 -5.24 -6.86
CA GLN A 88 19.41 -6.00 -6.62
C GLN A 88 20.17 -6.19 -7.94
N ASP A 89 21.49 -5.99 -7.89
CA ASP A 89 22.38 -6.16 -9.04
C ASP A 89 22.55 -7.65 -9.36
N ASP A 90 22.60 -8.00 -10.64
CA ASP A 90 22.91 -9.35 -11.08
C ASP A 90 24.43 -9.57 -10.87
N ALA A 91 24.78 -10.21 -9.76
CA ALA A 91 26.17 -10.46 -9.34
C ALA A 91 27.01 -11.27 -10.35
#